data_AF-A0A7W0G456-F1
#
_entry.id   AF-A0A7W0G456-F1
#
_cell.length_a   1.000
_cell.length_b   1.000
_cell.length_c   1.000
_cell.angle_alpha   90.00
_cell.angle_beta   90.00
_cell.angle_gamma   90.00
#
_symmetry.space_group_name_H-M   'P 1'
#
loop_
_entity.id
_entity.type
_entity.pdbx_description
1 polymer ?
#
loop_
_entity_poly.entity_id
_entity_poly.type
_entity_poly.pdbx_seq_one_letter_code
_entity_poly.pdbx_strand_id
1 'polypeptide(L)'
;VNFQLGIWTTGAWAWITLLEGGRMSGRGARYANQEKLPADSVRITFVDVMGDRWNRRPNVPRIIYDPQIIAAPTLLTIRSQSILDNEGASISPVYVTIPGMRLKDVLEDAYVAGCGFDKVVTNIDNFPVEQVVYSLTGGYDGGVRPLLMPFEPIFFVVGNDLWIVTLDNPLPAGFNARDFAASNIESVDDSLPARAPVNALLVHLKNSSSPDGEYYTERLETDTVSSGSFGAKGFTETDTERRVREYRNVDNPLVVVREEEVYVKVRVLDHEFNLISVETRTGYFDALNRPTGYLRKVESLLPDVSDPDGALLLQRSLEERQTITYAPHPLNPERDVQNRIVTSKSGLILTDNDNQYLGKPYKIRLADGHKSGYVNPDPGQTAQTSSFGELQTITETIRVNGGQVFRERRVIDHVSNVVDPPTSQVFPGDASFDRRREAGSTGGSTRTVMLTVPGTDATGSRVEEFDATGLPAEIGMRLAEKRLARLNNPPRELSVEMRYIDPTLRRGSDLNVFGRSGSLGTFIVRGYSITIEPNAEGVVEGKMNLNARELQS
;
A
#
# COMPACT_ATOMS: atom_id res chain seq x y z
N VAL A 1 22.52 32.21 -19.14
CA VAL A 1 22.76 32.17 -20.61
C VAL A 1 21.40 32.18 -21.27
N ASN A 2 21.20 32.97 -22.32
CA ASN A 2 19.97 32.91 -23.11
C ASN A 2 20.12 31.81 -24.16
N PHE A 3 19.19 30.87 -24.18
CA PHE A 3 19.13 29.82 -25.19
C PHE A 3 18.23 30.33 -26.33
N GLN A 4 18.81 30.45 -27.51
CA GLN A 4 18.13 30.93 -28.70
C GLN A 4 18.23 29.88 -29.80
N LEU A 5 17.16 29.72 -30.56
CA LEU A 5 17.15 28.95 -31.79
C LEU A 5 17.36 29.90 -32.96
N GLY A 6 18.45 29.70 -33.71
CA GLY A 6 18.67 30.39 -34.98
C GLY A 6 18.05 29.58 -36.10
N ILE A 7 17.16 30.20 -36.87
CA ILE A 7 16.56 29.63 -38.08
C ILE A 7 17.07 30.41 -39.28
N TRP A 8 17.61 29.71 -40.27
CA TRP A 8 18.09 30.34 -41.49
C TRP A 8 16.93 30.67 -42.42
N THR A 9 16.66 31.95 -42.62
CA THR A 9 15.61 32.45 -43.51
C THR A 9 16.26 33.23 -44.65
N THR A 10 16.18 32.71 -45.88
CA THR A 10 16.53 33.38 -47.16
C THR A 10 17.54 34.54 -47.07
N GLY A 11 18.72 34.29 -46.50
CA GLY A 11 19.83 35.25 -46.43
C GLY A 11 20.24 35.76 -45.04
N ALA A 12 19.48 35.50 -43.97
CA ALA A 12 19.84 35.86 -42.61
C ALA A 12 19.37 34.83 -41.57
N TRP A 13 19.99 34.84 -40.39
CA TRP A 13 19.51 34.08 -39.23
C TRP A 13 18.43 34.88 -38.49
N ALA A 14 17.23 34.32 -38.39
CA ALA A 14 16.21 34.76 -37.45
C ALA A 14 16.42 34.03 -36.12
N TRP A 15 16.53 34.77 -35.02
CA TRP A 15 16.79 34.20 -33.70
C TRP A 15 15.53 34.26 -32.83
N ILE A 16 15.12 33.11 -32.30
CA ILE A 16 13.99 32.99 -31.38
C ILE A 16 14.53 32.62 -30.01
N THR A 17 14.28 33.43 -28.99
CA THR A 17 14.66 33.09 -27.61
C THR A 17 13.74 32.02 -27.06
N LEU A 18 14.31 30.86 -26.72
CA LEU A 18 13.57 29.73 -26.14
C LEU A 18 13.57 29.76 -24.61
N LEU A 19 14.69 30.20 -24.01
CA LEU A 19 14.84 30.27 -22.56
C LEU A 19 15.78 31.40 -22.17
N GLU A 20 15.33 32.30 -21.31
CA GLU A 20 16.18 33.32 -20.70
C GLU A 20 16.75 32.85 -19.36
N GLY A 21 18.03 33.18 -19.13
CA GLY A 21 18.68 32.96 -17.83
C GLY A 21 19.06 31.52 -17.49
N GLY A 22 19.00 30.57 -18.42
CA GLY A 22 19.35 29.17 -18.15
C GLY A 22 20.84 28.93 -17.85
N ARG A 23 21.14 27.81 -17.19
CA ARG A 23 22.51 27.33 -16.90
C ARG A 23 22.85 26.15 -17.82
N MET A 24 24.03 26.18 -18.45
CA MET A 24 24.51 25.05 -19.26
C MET A 24 25.12 23.98 -18.34
N SER A 25 24.64 22.74 -18.42
CA SER A 25 25.21 21.60 -17.69
C SER A 25 26.49 21.02 -18.33
N GLY A 26 26.78 21.38 -19.59
CA GLY A 26 28.02 21.01 -20.27
C GLY A 26 28.12 21.60 -21.69
N ARG A 27 29.34 21.67 -22.25
CA ARG A 27 29.61 21.98 -23.67
C ARG A 27 29.99 20.69 -24.38
N GLY A 28 29.00 19.88 -24.73
CA GLY A 28 29.24 18.55 -25.32
C GLY A 28 28.26 18.23 -26.44
N ALA A 29 28.37 18.89 -27.58
CA ALA A 29 27.78 18.37 -28.83
C ALA A 29 28.51 18.93 -30.05
N ARG A 30 29.13 18.04 -30.82
CA ARG A 30 29.37 18.25 -32.25
C ARG A 30 28.07 17.83 -32.96
N TYR A 31 27.35 18.79 -33.54
CA TYR A 31 26.11 18.55 -34.29
C TYR A 31 26.44 18.03 -35.69
N ALA A 32 26.93 16.80 -35.74
CA ALA A 32 27.41 16.16 -36.94
C ALA A 32 26.77 14.77 -37.01
N ASN A 33 26.13 14.42 -38.13
CA ASN A 33 25.77 13.03 -38.41
C ASN A 33 27.05 12.16 -38.52
N GLN A 34 26.92 10.87 -38.80
CA GLN A 34 28.09 9.97 -38.94
C GLN A 34 29.12 10.47 -39.99
N GLU A 35 28.70 11.35 -40.91
CA GLU A 35 29.51 11.93 -41.98
C GLU A 35 30.03 13.35 -41.69
N LYS A 36 29.82 13.86 -40.47
CA LYS A 36 30.16 15.24 -40.05
C LYS A 36 29.33 16.36 -40.70
N LEU A 37 28.18 16.05 -41.31
CA LEU A 37 27.23 17.04 -41.81
C LEU A 37 26.28 17.50 -40.70
N PRO A 38 25.71 18.73 -40.76
CA PRO A 38 24.71 19.19 -39.81
C PRO A 38 23.59 18.16 -39.67
N ALA A 39 23.23 17.77 -38.44
CA ALA A 39 22.13 16.84 -38.23
C ALA A 39 20.80 17.48 -38.67
N ASP A 40 20.00 16.75 -39.48
CA ASP A 40 18.70 17.22 -40.00
C ASP A 40 17.66 17.46 -38.90
N SER A 41 17.91 16.97 -37.69
CA SER A 41 17.08 17.23 -36.51
C SER A 41 17.95 17.53 -35.29
N VAL A 42 17.57 18.58 -34.54
CA VAL A 42 18.16 18.93 -33.24
C VAL A 42 17.10 18.72 -32.18
N ARG A 43 17.34 17.80 -31.24
CA ARG A 43 16.49 17.63 -30.07
C ARG A 43 17.11 18.36 -28.88
N ILE A 44 16.55 19.52 -28.55
CA ILE A 44 16.90 20.23 -27.31
C ILE A 44 16.04 19.66 -26.19
N THR A 45 16.66 19.09 -25.16
CA THR A 45 15.96 18.62 -23.96
C THR A 45 16.30 19.55 -22.82
N PHE A 46 15.27 20.21 -22.27
CA PHE A 46 15.43 21.06 -21.09
C PHE A 46 15.28 20.17 -19.85
N VAL A 47 16.31 20.12 -19.01
CA VAL A 47 16.17 19.55 -17.67
C VAL A 47 15.78 20.70 -16.76
N ASP A 48 14.56 20.65 -16.23
CA ASP A 48 14.11 21.59 -15.20
C ASP A 48 15.09 21.52 -14.00
N VAL A 49 15.43 22.67 -13.42
CA VAL A 49 16.27 22.76 -12.20
C VAL A 49 15.70 21.86 -11.10
N MET A 50 14.37 21.77 -11.06
CA MET A 50 13.66 20.88 -10.17
C MET A 50 13.93 19.40 -10.47
N GLY A 51 13.87 18.99 -11.73
CA GLY A 51 14.15 17.63 -12.17
C GLY A 51 15.60 17.21 -11.94
N ASP A 52 16.56 18.11 -12.15
CA ASP A 52 17.97 17.86 -11.84
C ASP A 52 18.19 17.63 -10.33
N ARG A 53 17.59 18.48 -9.50
CA ARG A 53 17.78 18.44 -8.03
C ARG A 53 17.00 17.35 -7.33
N TRP A 54 15.85 16.94 -7.83
CA TRP A 54 15.08 15.81 -7.27
C TRP A 54 15.82 14.49 -7.36
N ASN A 55 16.74 14.34 -8.32
CA ASN A 55 17.58 13.16 -8.42
C ASN A 55 18.71 13.12 -7.39
N ARG A 56 18.91 14.17 -6.59
CA ARG A 56 19.91 14.19 -5.51
C ARG A 56 19.52 13.23 -4.40
N ARG A 57 20.52 12.47 -3.96
CA ARG A 57 20.37 11.40 -2.97
C ARG A 57 21.36 11.65 -1.83
N PRO A 58 21.03 11.21 -0.61
CA PRO A 58 22.02 11.21 0.46
C PRO A 58 23.11 10.17 0.13
N ASN A 59 24.31 10.35 0.69
CA ASN A 59 25.41 9.38 0.51
C ASN A 59 25.20 8.09 1.30
N VAL A 60 24.38 8.14 2.34
CA VAL A 60 23.97 7.03 3.20
C VAL A 60 22.48 7.19 3.51
N PRO A 61 21.71 6.11 3.74
CA PRO A 61 20.31 6.25 4.15
C PRO A 61 20.20 7.16 5.37
N ARG A 62 19.29 8.13 5.34
CA ARG A 62 19.14 9.12 6.41
C ARG A 62 17.72 9.06 6.93
N ILE A 63 17.58 8.89 8.25
CA ILE A 63 16.30 8.80 8.94
C ILE A 63 16.23 9.97 9.91
N ILE A 64 15.24 10.83 9.74
CA ILE A 64 14.97 11.93 10.66
C ILE A 64 13.72 11.59 11.45
N TYR A 65 13.75 11.80 12.75
CA TYR A 65 12.60 11.52 13.62
C TYR A 65 12.49 12.49 14.79
N ASP A 66 11.28 12.61 15.32
CA ASP A 66 11.01 13.33 16.55
C ASP A 66 11.23 12.43 17.77
N PRO A 67 12.26 12.68 18.60
CA PRO A 67 12.53 11.89 19.80
C PRO A 67 11.45 12.05 20.89
N GLN A 68 10.55 13.03 20.79
CA GLN A 68 9.42 13.19 21.71
C GLN A 68 8.27 12.21 21.40
N ILE A 69 8.22 11.69 20.18
CA ILE A 69 7.16 10.80 19.69
C ILE A 69 7.69 9.38 19.49
N ILE A 70 8.89 9.24 18.90
CA ILE A 70 9.50 7.96 18.57
C ILE A 70 10.74 7.74 19.43
N ALA A 71 10.80 6.58 20.10
CA ALA A 71 11.98 6.18 20.86
C ALA A 71 13.21 5.99 19.96
N ALA A 72 14.39 6.30 20.51
CA ALA A 72 15.63 6.13 19.79
C ALA A 72 15.82 4.68 19.26
N PRO A 73 16.34 4.50 18.04
CA PRO A 73 16.52 3.18 17.45
C PRO A 73 17.54 2.37 18.24
N THR A 74 17.23 1.09 18.46
CA THR A 74 18.18 0.18 19.11
C THR A 74 19.29 -0.23 18.15
N LEU A 75 20.45 -0.67 18.66
CA LEU A 75 21.53 -1.22 17.81
C LEU A 75 21.06 -2.35 16.88
N LEU A 76 20.09 -3.15 17.32
CA LEU A 76 19.48 -4.20 16.52
C LEU A 76 18.68 -3.62 15.34
N THR A 77 17.91 -2.55 15.60
CA THR A 77 17.17 -1.80 14.57
C THR A 77 18.11 -1.21 13.53
N ILE A 78 19.20 -0.56 13.97
CA ILE A 78 20.21 0.04 13.09
C ILE A 78 20.86 -1.02 12.19
N ARG A 79 21.22 -2.18 12.76
CA ARG A 79 21.80 -3.30 11.99
C ARG A 79 20.81 -3.88 10.99
N SER A 80 19.53 -4.01 11.36
CA SER A 80 18.49 -4.53 10.46
C SER A 80 18.18 -3.61 9.27
N GLN A 81 18.52 -2.31 9.38
CA GLN A 81 18.30 -1.30 8.33
C GLN A 81 19.58 -0.95 7.56
N SER A 82 20.70 -1.61 7.87
CA SER A 82 21.95 -1.42 7.15
C SER A 82 21.88 -2.13 5.79
N ILE A 83 22.35 -1.45 4.75
CA ILE A 83 22.43 -2.01 3.40
C ILE A 83 23.87 -2.44 3.10
N LEU A 84 24.07 -3.30 2.10
CA LEU A 84 25.41 -3.66 1.62
C LEU A 84 25.71 -2.89 0.34
N ASP A 85 26.94 -2.39 0.21
CA ASP A 85 27.43 -1.83 -1.03
C ASP A 85 27.83 -2.93 -2.04
N ASN A 86 28.31 -2.50 -3.21
CA ASN A 86 28.69 -3.40 -4.30
C ASN A 86 29.92 -4.28 -3.97
N GLU A 87 30.65 -3.96 -2.91
CA GLU A 87 31.83 -4.67 -2.41
C GLU A 87 31.48 -5.54 -1.18
N GLY A 88 30.23 -5.52 -0.73
CA GLY A 88 29.72 -6.25 0.42
C GLY A 88 29.96 -5.56 1.77
N ALA A 89 30.41 -4.30 1.78
CA ALA A 89 30.57 -3.53 3.01
C ALA A 89 29.22 -2.97 3.48
N SER A 90 29.02 -2.95 4.79
CA SER A 90 27.76 -2.48 5.38
C SER A 90 27.71 -0.96 5.48
N ILE A 91 26.70 -0.36 4.86
CA ILE A 91 26.34 1.05 5.00
C ILE A 91 25.18 1.14 6.00
N SER A 92 25.47 1.64 7.19
CA SER A 92 24.45 1.86 8.22
C SER A 92 23.72 3.19 8.01
N PRO A 93 22.40 3.24 8.29
CA PRO A 93 21.64 4.48 8.23
C PRO A 93 22.11 5.49 9.28
N VAL A 94 22.05 6.78 8.92
CA VAL A 94 22.29 7.89 9.84
C VAL A 94 20.96 8.36 10.40
N TYR A 95 20.88 8.44 11.73
CA TYR A 95 19.70 8.92 12.44
C TYR A 95 19.93 10.35 12.92
N VAL A 96 18.99 11.23 12.59
CA VAL A 96 19.00 12.64 12.98
C VAL A 96 17.75 12.91 13.81
N THR A 97 17.92 13.55 14.96
CA THR A 97 16.82 13.88 15.86
C THR A 97 16.44 15.35 15.71
N ILE A 98 15.16 15.63 15.54
CA ILE A 98 14.60 16.99 15.58
C ILE A 98 13.46 16.98 16.61
N PRO A 99 13.68 17.46 17.85
CA PRO A 99 12.61 17.54 18.85
C PRO A 99 11.45 18.41 18.39
N GLY A 100 10.22 17.90 18.44
CA GLY A 100 9.03 18.61 17.99
C GLY A 100 8.96 18.82 16.48
N MET A 101 9.50 17.87 15.71
CA MET A 101 9.67 17.97 14.25
C MET A 101 8.34 18.29 13.55
N ARG A 102 8.35 19.27 12.65
CA ARG A 102 7.20 19.67 11.84
C ARG A 102 7.52 19.57 10.34
N LEU A 103 6.48 19.68 9.51
CA LEU A 103 6.58 19.63 8.05
C LEU A 103 7.63 20.63 7.54
N LYS A 104 7.66 21.85 8.07
CA LYS A 104 8.64 22.86 7.65
C LYS A 104 10.09 22.40 7.84
N ASP A 105 10.40 21.75 8.96
CA ASP A 105 11.75 21.26 9.26
C ASP A 105 12.16 20.17 8.27
N VAL A 106 11.22 19.28 7.95
CA VAL A 106 11.39 18.23 6.93
C VAL A 106 11.62 18.83 5.55
N LEU A 107 10.85 19.85 5.16
CA LEU A 107 10.97 20.52 3.87
C LEU A 107 12.32 21.24 3.74
N GLU A 108 12.77 21.92 4.80
CA GLU A 108 14.08 22.56 4.83
C GLU A 108 15.21 21.52 4.75
N ASP A 109 15.13 20.42 5.50
CA ASP A 109 16.15 19.36 5.42
C ASP A 109 16.21 18.71 4.02
N ALA A 110 15.07 18.33 3.46
CA ALA A 110 15.04 17.65 2.16
C ALA A 110 15.41 18.58 1.00
N TYR A 111 14.79 19.76 0.91
CA TYR A 111 14.90 20.59 -0.28
C TYR A 111 16.00 21.65 -0.17
N VAL A 112 16.24 22.23 1.00
CA VAL A 112 17.33 23.21 1.18
C VAL A 112 18.64 22.48 1.39
N ALA A 113 18.76 21.69 2.45
CA ALA A 113 20.01 21.00 2.76
C ALA A 113 20.32 19.85 1.78
N GLY A 114 19.31 19.05 1.42
CA GLY A 114 19.47 17.90 0.52
C GLY A 114 19.53 18.28 -0.96
N CYS A 115 18.49 18.96 -1.47
CA CYS A 115 18.39 19.31 -2.88
C CYS A 115 19.13 20.61 -3.27
N GLY A 116 19.51 21.47 -2.31
CA GLY A 116 20.28 22.69 -2.56
C GLY A 116 19.48 23.89 -3.08
N PHE A 117 18.18 23.96 -2.77
CA PHE A 117 17.40 25.20 -2.93
C PHE A 117 17.75 26.22 -1.85
N ASP A 118 17.49 27.51 -2.07
CA ASP A 118 17.81 28.55 -1.07
C ASP A 118 16.80 28.54 0.09
N LYS A 119 15.52 28.32 -0.23
CA LYS A 119 14.43 28.11 0.74
C LYS A 119 13.26 27.37 0.10
N VAL A 120 12.33 26.92 0.94
CA VAL A 120 11.03 26.39 0.54
C VAL A 120 9.93 27.39 0.92
N VAL A 121 9.07 27.70 -0.05
CA VAL A 121 7.87 28.53 0.16
C VAL A 121 6.65 27.64 -0.05
N THR A 122 5.77 27.57 0.96
CA THR A 122 4.57 26.73 0.92
C THR A 122 3.41 27.37 1.64
N ASN A 123 2.19 27.10 1.15
CA ASN A 123 0.94 27.40 1.84
C ASN A 123 0.30 26.15 2.47
N ILE A 124 1.00 25.01 2.48
CA ILE A 124 0.55 23.80 3.17
C ILE A 124 0.72 24.03 4.68
N ASP A 125 -0.30 23.66 5.45
CA ASP A 125 -0.31 23.85 6.91
C ASP A 125 0.91 23.15 7.54
N ASN A 126 1.59 23.84 8.46
CA ASN A 126 2.74 23.26 9.14
C ASN A 126 2.27 22.32 10.26
N PHE A 127 2.59 21.04 10.16
CA PHE A 127 2.08 20.02 11.08
C PHE A 127 3.15 19.11 11.66
N PRO A 128 2.90 18.46 12.82
CA PRO A 128 3.86 17.53 13.42
C PRO A 128 4.15 16.34 12.51
N VAL A 129 5.42 16.02 12.32
CA VAL A 129 5.87 14.85 11.55
C VAL A 129 6.69 13.97 12.46
N GLU A 130 6.34 12.69 12.54
CA GLU A 130 7.03 11.78 13.46
C GLU A 130 8.38 11.31 12.91
N GLN A 131 8.41 10.93 11.62
CA GLN A 131 9.59 10.37 10.97
C GLN A 131 9.57 10.59 9.46
N VAL A 132 10.76 10.77 8.88
CA VAL A 132 11.00 10.78 7.44
C VAL A 132 12.23 9.94 7.11
N VAL A 133 12.16 9.20 6.01
CA VAL A 133 13.24 8.31 5.55
C VAL A 133 13.69 8.71 4.15
N TYR A 134 14.96 9.09 4.03
CA TYR A 134 15.61 9.34 2.75
C TYR A 134 16.45 8.13 2.36
N SER A 135 16.00 7.42 1.33
CA SER A 135 16.71 6.27 0.80
C SER A 135 17.68 6.67 -0.32
N LEU A 136 18.67 5.82 -0.59
CA LEU A 136 19.58 6.03 -1.72
C LEU A 136 18.87 5.95 -3.08
N THR A 137 17.72 5.28 -3.15
CA THR A 137 16.96 5.10 -4.40
C THR A 137 15.93 6.21 -4.62
N GLY A 138 15.21 6.59 -3.57
CA GLY A 138 14.17 7.63 -3.61
C GLY A 138 14.73 9.05 -3.49
N GLY A 139 15.94 9.22 -2.96
CA GLY A 139 16.54 10.52 -2.72
C GLY A 139 15.80 11.34 -1.65
N TYR A 140 16.06 12.65 -1.64
CA TYR A 140 15.43 13.55 -0.67
C TYR A 140 13.95 13.78 -0.98
N ASP A 141 13.58 13.99 -2.25
CA ASP A 141 12.18 14.17 -2.65
C ASP A 141 11.33 12.95 -2.30
N GLY A 142 11.81 11.74 -2.61
CA GLY A 142 11.07 10.50 -2.36
C GLY A 142 10.71 10.27 -0.89
N GLY A 143 11.48 10.80 0.05
CA GLY A 143 11.16 10.73 1.49
C GLY A 143 10.03 11.67 1.91
N VAL A 144 9.95 12.86 1.32
CA VAL A 144 8.93 13.88 1.66
C VAL A 144 7.68 13.79 0.81
N ARG A 145 7.81 13.25 -0.41
CA ARG A 145 6.73 13.07 -1.39
C ARG A 145 5.43 12.54 -0.78
N PRO A 146 5.44 11.50 0.07
CA PRO A 146 4.22 10.94 0.65
C PRO A 146 3.47 11.90 1.58
N LEU A 147 4.17 12.80 2.27
CA LEU A 147 3.55 13.81 3.15
C LEU A 147 2.86 14.91 2.34
N LEU A 148 3.36 15.16 1.13
CA LEU A 148 2.88 16.22 0.26
C LEU A 148 1.77 15.75 -0.69
N MET A 149 1.83 14.50 -1.15
CA MET A 149 0.92 13.97 -2.17
C MET A 149 -0.59 14.14 -1.87
N PRO A 150 -1.07 13.95 -0.63
CA PRO A 150 -2.49 14.16 -0.31
C PRO A 150 -3.01 15.56 -0.68
N PHE A 151 -2.13 16.58 -0.64
CA PHE A 151 -2.47 17.98 -0.93
C PHE A 151 -2.47 18.33 -2.43
N GLU A 152 -2.20 17.35 -3.30
CA GLU A 152 -2.01 17.52 -4.76
C GLU A 152 -1.13 18.73 -5.13
N PRO A 153 0.10 18.85 -4.60
CA PRO A 153 0.83 20.10 -4.68
C PRO A 153 1.37 20.37 -6.08
N ILE A 154 1.40 21.66 -6.43
CA ILE A 154 2.09 22.18 -7.60
C ILE A 154 3.49 22.62 -7.17
N PHE A 155 4.49 22.11 -7.89
CA PHE A 155 5.90 22.43 -7.66
C PHE A 155 6.40 23.32 -8.78
N PHE A 156 7.10 24.37 -8.41
CA PHE A 156 7.78 25.25 -9.36
C PHE A 156 8.92 26.00 -8.66
N VAL A 157 9.79 26.62 -9.46
CA VAL A 157 11.00 27.31 -8.96
C VAL A 157 10.95 28.77 -9.40
N VAL A 158 11.14 29.68 -8.45
CA VAL A 158 11.30 31.12 -8.72
C VAL A 158 12.69 31.54 -8.25
N GLY A 159 13.55 31.94 -9.18
CA GLY A 159 14.97 32.14 -8.89
C GLY A 159 15.62 30.81 -8.49
N ASN A 160 15.98 30.67 -7.21
CA ASN A 160 16.52 29.44 -6.63
C ASN A 160 15.68 28.91 -5.44
N ASP A 161 14.49 29.49 -5.25
CA ASP A 161 13.53 29.10 -4.21
C ASP A 161 12.58 28.04 -4.76
N LEU A 162 12.33 26.99 -3.98
CA LEU A 162 11.33 25.99 -4.31
C LEU A 162 9.96 26.40 -3.76
N TRP A 163 8.95 26.40 -4.62
CA TRP A 163 7.57 26.66 -4.26
C TRP A 163 6.76 25.37 -4.29
N ILE A 164 6.05 25.10 -3.20
CA ILE A 164 5.19 23.93 -3.01
C ILE A 164 3.83 24.43 -2.58
N VAL A 165 2.92 24.58 -3.53
CA VAL A 165 1.60 25.16 -3.27
C VAL A 165 0.50 24.13 -3.42
N THR A 166 -0.49 24.18 -2.53
CA THR A 166 -1.77 23.52 -2.71
C THR A 166 -2.81 24.54 -3.15
N LEU A 167 -3.74 24.12 -4.01
CA LEU A 167 -4.86 24.95 -4.47
C LEU A 167 -5.95 25.12 -3.41
N ASP A 168 -5.84 24.37 -2.32
CA ASP A 168 -6.84 24.30 -1.26
C ASP A 168 -6.65 25.38 -0.19
N ASN A 169 -5.53 26.10 -0.22
CA ASN A 169 -5.17 27.15 0.73
C ASN A 169 -4.85 28.45 -0.01
N PRO A 170 -5.01 29.62 0.63
CA PRO A 170 -4.57 30.89 0.05
C PRO A 170 -3.12 30.84 -0.40
N LEU A 171 -2.80 31.44 -1.56
CA LEU A 171 -1.44 31.47 -2.07
C LEU A 171 -0.52 32.27 -1.11
N PRO A 172 0.76 31.90 -0.98
CA PRO A 172 1.70 32.65 -0.17
C PRO A 172 1.87 34.10 -0.68
N ALA A 173 2.11 35.04 0.24
CA ALA A 173 2.38 36.44 -0.11
C ALA A 173 3.56 36.55 -1.10
N GLY A 174 3.43 37.44 -2.09
CA GLY A 174 4.40 37.60 -3.18
C GLY A 174 3.91 37.07 -4.54
N PHE A 175 2.74 36.42 -4.56
CA PHE A 175 2.00 36.18 -5.80
C PHE A 175 1.28 37.45 -6.25
N ASN A 176 1.63 37.94 -7.44
CA ASN A 176 0.86 38.96 -8.14
C ASN A 176 0.32 38.33 -9.42
N ALA A 177 -0.99 38.15 -9.49
CA ALA A 177 -1.66 37.66 -10.68
C ALA A 177 -1.36 38.60 -11.86
N ARG A 178 -0.99 38.02 -13.01
CA ARG A 178 -0.76 38.80 -14.22
C ARG A 178 -2.03 38.90 -15.02
N ASP A 179 -2.40 40.11 -15.39
CA ASP A 179 -3.51 40.37 -16.29
C ASP A 179 -3.10 40.04 -17.72
N PHE A 180 -3.87 39.16 -18.38
CA PHE A 180 -3.64 38.83 -19.77
C PHE A 180 -4.66 39.52 -20.67
N ALA A 181 -4.17 40.32 -21.61
CA ALA A 181 -5.01 40.94 -22.62
C ALA A 181 -5.51 39.88 -23.61
N ALA A 182 -6.81 39.89 -23.90
CA ALA A 182 -7.45 38.97 -24.86
C ALA A 182 -6.83 39.01 -26.27
N SER A 183 -6.10 40.09 -26.61
CA SER A 183 -5.36 40.23 -27.87
C SER A 183 -4.23 39.22 -28.05
N ASN A 184 -3.69 38.69 -26.94
CA ASN A 184 -2.53 37.80 -26.95
C ASN A 184 -2.92 36.32 -27.04
N ILE A 185 -4.23 36.06 -27.03
CA ILE A 185 -4.82 34.73 -26.98
C ILE A 185 -5.44 34.42 -28.34
N GLU A 186 -5.16 33.24 -28.88
CA GLU A 186 -5.75 32.73 -30.11
C GLU A 186 -7.08 32.04 -29.81
N SER A 187 -7.07 31.14 -28.83
CA SER A 187 -8.26 30.45 -28.35
C SER A 187 -8.17 30.19 -26.83
N VAL A 188 -9.35 30.15 -26.19
CA VAL A 188 -9.52 29.73 -24.80
C VAL A 188 -10.59 28.67 -24.79
N ASP A 189 -10.28 27.51 -24.23
CA ASP A 189 -11.25 26.48 -23.92
C ASP A 189 -11.39 26.39 -22.39
N ASP A 190 -12.61 26.64 -21.91
CA ASP A 190 -12.99 26.50 -20.50
C ASP A 190 -13.84 25.24 -20.38
N SER A 191 -13.30 24.24 -19.69
CA SER A 191 -13.98 22.97 -19.53
C SER A 191 -14.25 22.70 -18.05
N LEU A 192 -15.47 22.23 -17.78
CA LEU A 192 -15.80 21.59 -16.52
C LEU A 192 -15.50 20.09 -16.66
N PRO A 193 -14.71 19.49 -15.76
CA PRO A 193 -14.43 18.06 -15.84
C PRO A 193 -15.72 17.23 -15.73
N ALA A 194 -15.71 16.05 -16.35
CA ALA A 194 -16.87 15.16 -16.41
C ALA A 194 -17.40 14.81 -15.02
N ARG A 195 -18.74 14.87 -14.85
CA ARG A 195 -19.41 14.74 -13.55
C ARG A 195 -19.79 13.29 -13.25
N ALA A 196 -19.21 12.74 -12.20
CA ALA A 196 -19.81 11.65 -11.42
C ALA A 196 -19.87 12.11 -9.97
N PRO A 197 -20.98 12.70 -9.49
CA PRO A 197 -21.06 13.24 -8.13
C PRO A 197 -20.79 12.14 -7.11
N VAL A 198 -19.92 12.45 -6.14
CA VAL A 198 -19.50 11.53 -5.08
C VAL A 198 -20.32 11.86 -3.83
N ASN A 199 -21.08 10.88 -3.34
CA ASN A 199 -21.97 11.07 -2.19
C ASN A 199 -21.20 10.94 -0.86
N ALA A 200 -20.10 10.18 -0.86
CA ALA A 200 -19.29 9.97 0.32
C ALA A 200 -17.80 9.75 0.01
N LEU A 201 -16.95 10.10 0.97
CA LEU A 201 -15.51 9.86 0.96
C LEU A 201 -15.15 8.99 2.17
N LEU A 202 -14.52 7.84 1.93
CA LEU A 202 -13.92 6.99 2.97
C LEU A 202 -12.51 7.47 3.24
N VAL A 203 -12.27 7.99 4.44
CA VAL A 203 -11.01 8.60 4.85
C VAL A 203 -10.26 7.64 5.76
N HIS A 204 -9.07 7.22 5.36
CA HIS A 204 -8.19 6.40 6.19
C HIS A 204 -7.26 7.31 6.99
N LEU A 205 -7.42 7.35 8.32
CA LEU A 205 -6.61 8.14 9.25
C LEU A 205 -5.74 7.25 10.13
N LYS A 206 -4.56 7.73 10.52
CA LYS A 206 -3.75 7.06 11.55
C LYS A 206 -4.37 7.27 12.93
N ASN A 207 -4.69 6.20 13.67
CA ASN A 207 -5.16 6.35 15.05
C ASN A 207 -4.01 6.81 15.94
N SER A 208 -4.18 7.96 16.58
CA SER A 208 -3.29 8.42 17.64
C SER A 208 -3.47 7.49 18.84
N SER A 209 -2.36 6.98 19.35
CA SER A 209 -2.24 6.06 20.49
C SER A 209 -2.77 6.62 21.82
N SER A 210 -4.06 6.91 21.93
CA SER A 210 -4.72 7.12 23.21
C SER A 210 -5.62 5.90 23.49
N PRO A 211 -5.26 5.06 24.49
CA PRO A 211 -6.06 3.91 24.91
C PRO A 211 -7.21 4.30 25.85
N ASP A 212 -7.48 5.58 26.06
CA ASP A 212 -8.42 6.02 27.09
C ASP A 212 -9.84 6.11 26.52
N GLY A 213 -10.60 5.03 26.72
CA GLY A 213 -12.07 5.04 26.62
C GLY A 213 -12.71 4.02 25.69
N GLU A 214 -12.08 2.85 25.44
CA GLU A 214 -12.68 1.80 24.64
C GLU A 214 -13.70 0.98 25.45
N TYR A 215 -14.97 1.03 25.05
CA TYR A 215 -15.93 -0.02 25.38
C TYR A 215 -16.31 -0.73 24.08
N TYR A 216 -16.43 -2.05 24.12
CA TYR A 216 -16.80 -2.83 22.93
C TYR A 216 -18.26 -3.26 23.00
N THR A 217 -18.92 -3.28 21.85
CA THR A 217 -20.15 -4.03 21.64
C THR A 217 -19.83 -5.29 20.87
N GLU A 218 -20.34 -6.41 21.34
CA GLU A 218 -20.17 -7.69 20.67
C GLU A 218 -21.45 -8.05 19.93
N ARG A 219 -21.31 -8.40 18.65
CA ARG A 219 -22.42 -8.92 17.85
C ARG A 219 -22.04 -10.29 17.31
N LEU A 220 -22.94 -11.24 17.49
CA LEU A 220 -22.83 -12.58 16.94
C LEU A 220 -23.64 -12.60 15.63
N GLU A 221 -23.00 -12.92 14.52
CA GLU A 221 -23.68 -13.23 13.26
C GLU A 221 -23.68 -14.74 13.08
N THR A 222 -24.84 -15.33 12.83
CA THR A 222 -24.98 -16.75 12.53
C THR A 222 -25.51 -16.91 11.12
N ASP A 223 -24.84 -17.71 10.31
CA ASP A 223 -25.29 -18.12 8.99
C ASP A 223 -25.29 -19.64 8.91
N THR A 224 -26.43 -20.23 8.52
CA THR A 224 -26.57 -21.68 8.40
C THR A 224 -26.87 -22.01 6.94
N VAL A 225 -25.95 -22.74 6.32
CA VAL A 225 -26.08 -23.19 4.93
C VAL A 225 -26.24 -24.71 4.92
N SER A 226 -27.36 -25.18 4.39
CA SER A 226 -27.60 -26.60 4.17
C SER A 226 -27.30 -26.97 2.71
N SER A 227 -26.70 -28.14 2.50
CA SER A 227 -26.47 -28.71 1.16
C SER A 227 -26.97 -30.14 1.08
N GLY A 228 -27.59 -30.48 -0.05
CA GLY A 228 -28.28 -31.75 -0.27
C GLY A 228 -29.79 -31.67 -0.02
N SER A 229 -30.47 -32.81 -0.17
CA SER A 229 -31.89 -32.93 0.17
C SER A 229 -32.04 -33.34 1.62
N PHE A 230 -32.86 -32.60 2.37
CA PHE A 230 -33.15 -32.90 3.78
C PHE A 230 -33.65 -34.36 3.92
N GLY A 231 -32.98 -35.15 4.76
CA GLY A 231 -33.27 -36.59 4.96
C GLY A 231 -32.56 -37.57 4.01
N ALA A 232 -31.72 -37.10 3.08
CA ALA A 232 -30.93 -37.98 2.21
C ALA A 232 -29.51 -38.21 2.78
N LYS A 233 -28.92 -39.38 2.46
CA LYS A 233 -27.53 -39.69 2.82
C LYS A 233 -26.58 -38.63 2.26
N GLY A 234 -25.78 -38.01 3.12
CA GLY A 234 -24.82 -36.96 2.74
C GLY A 234 -25.35 -35.53 2.85
N PHE A 235 -26.50 -35.32 3.49
CA PHE A 235 -26.94 -34.00 3.91
C PHE A 235 -25.88 -33.34 4.81
N THR A 236 -25.51 -32.10 4.50
CA THR A 236 -24.57 -31.33 5.31
C THR A 236 -25.21 -30.03 5.77
N GLU A 237 -24.93 -29.69 7.02
CA GLU A 237 -25.33 -28.42 7.63
C GLU A 237 -24.07 -27.70 8.07
N THR A 238 -23.85 -26.51 7.52
CA THR A 238 -22.71 -25.66 7.86
C THR A 238 -23.20 -24.49 8.66
N ASP A 239 -22.93 -24.51 9.97
CA ASP A 239 -23.14 -23.40 10.88
C ASP A 239 -21.88 -22.53 10.88
N THR A 240 -22.00 -21.30 10.39
CA THR A 240 -20.96 -20.28 10.48
C THR A 240 -21.36 -19.30 11.56
N GLU A 241 -20.59 -19.24 12.65
CA GLU A 241 -20.73 -18.20 13.67
C GLU A 241 -19.59 -17.20 13.51
N ARG A 242 -19.92 -15.93 13.24
CA ARG A 242 -18.94 -14.84 13.22
C ARG A 242 -19.15 -14.01 14.46
N ARG A 243 -18.11 -13.92 15.28
CA ARG A 243 -18.09 -13.04 16.44
C ARG A 243 -17.43 -11.74 16.02
N VAL A 244 -18.21 -10.68 15.99
CA VAL A 244 -17.76 -9.34 15.60
C VAL A 244 -17.64 -8.51 16.87
N ARG A 245 -16.42 -8.09 17.21
CA ARG A 245 -16.19 -7.08 18.25
C ARG A 245 -16.09 -5.71 17.61
N GLU A 246 -16.95 -4.81 18.05
CA GLU A 246 -17.02 -3.43 17.60
C GLU A 246 -16.56 -2.52 18.75
N TYR A 247 -15.35 -1.97 18.66
CA TYR A 247 -14.82 -1.04 19.67
C TYR A 247 -15.36 0.36 19.44
N ARG A 248 -15.86 1.00 20.51
CA ARG A 248 -16.43 2.35 20.52
C ARG A 248 -15.67 3.23 21.49
N ASN A 249 -15.56 4.52 21.14
CA ASN A 249 -14.98 5.54 22.01
C ASN A 249 -16.12 6.29 22.74
N VAL A 250 -15.95 6.54 24.05
CA VAL A 250 -16.90 7.29 24.89
C VAL A 250 -17.15 8.71 24.36
N ASP A 251 -16.12 9.39 23.86
CA ASP A 251 -16.19 10.76 23.37
C ASP A 251 -16.76 10.87 21.95
N ASN A 252 -16.84 9.74 21.22
CA ASN A 252 -17.36 9.71 19.86
C ASN A 252 -17.96 8.32 19.52
N PRO A 253 -19.21 8.03 19.95
CA PRO A 253 -19.78 6.69 19.95
C PRO A 253 -20.11 6.11 18.56
N LEU A 254 -19.93 6.90 17.49
CA LEU A 254 -20.22 6.51 16.10
C LEU A 254 -19.02 5.87 15.38
N VAL A 255 -17.86 5.79 16.03
CA VAL A 255 -16.63 5.20 15.48
C VAL A 255 -16.55 3.74 15.87
N VAL A 256 -16.42 2.85 14.89
CA VAL A 256 -16.35 1.40 15.09
C VAL A 256 -15.03 0.87 14.56
N VAL A 257 -14.17 0.32 15.43
CA VAL A 257 -13.06 -0.57 15.01
C VAL A 257 -13.57 -2.01 15.07
N ARG A 258 -13.34 -2.80 14.03
CA ARG A 258 -13.88 -4.17 13.89
C ARG A 258 -12.77 -5.21 14.03
N GLU A 259 -12.93 -6.12 14.99
CA GLU A 259 -12.16 -7.36 15.09
C GLU A 259 -13.10 -8.53 14.79
N GLU A 260 -12.70 -9.42 13.87
CA GLU A 260 -13.52 -10.55 13.41
C GLU A 260 -12.89 -11.88 13.82
N GLU A 261 -13.52 -12.56 14.79
CA GLU A 261 -13.22 -13.95 15.11
C GLU A 261 -14.20 -14.85 14.30
N VAL A 262 -13.67 -15.56 13.30
CA VAL A 262 -14.48 -16.48 12.46
C VAL A 262 -14.46 -17.88 13.05
N TYR A 263 -15.63 -18.37 13.45
CA TYR A 263 -15.87 -19.74 13.90
C TYR A 263 -16.72 -20.48 12.87
N VAL A 264 -16.19 -21.57 12.30
CA VAL A 264 -16.93 -22.39 11.33
C VAL A 264 -17.13 -23.79 11.90
N LYS A 265 -18.38 -24.23 12.00
CA LYS A 265 -18.77 -25.56 12.45
C LYS A 265 -19.56 -26.27 11.35
N VAL A 266 -19.02 -27.34 10.81
CA VAL A 266 -19.68 -28.17 9.80
C VAL A 266 -20.14 -29.48 10.44
N ARG A 267 -21.40 -29.83 10.25
CA ARG A 267 -21.99 -31.11 10.68
C ARG A 267 -22.37 -31.95 9.47
N VAL A 268 -22.04 -33.24 9.53
CA VAL A 268 -22.46 -34.22 8.53
C VAL A 268 -23.34 -35.26 9.21
N LEU A 269 -24.57 -35.43 8.70
CA LEU A 269 -25.56 -36.35 9.22
C LEU A 269 -25.76 -37.53 8.27
N ASP A 270 -26.13 -38.69 8.81
CA ASP A 270 -26.57 -39.83 8.00
C ASP A 270 -28.08 -39.77 7.69
N HIS A 271 -28.56 -40.75 6.94
CA HIS A 271 -29.97 -40.91 6.56
C HIS A 271 -30.93 -41.17 7.74
N GLU A 272 -30.41 -41.51 8.92
CA GLU A 272 -31.18 -41.75 10.16
C GLU A 272 -30.97 -40.61 11.18
N PHE A 273 -30.36 -39.50 10.75
CA PHE A 273 -30.05 -38.32 11.56
C PHE A 273 -28.98 -38.54 12.65
N ASN A 274 -28.18 -39.60 12.54
CA ASN A 274 -27.02 -39.79 13.40
C ASN A 274 -25.86 -38.89 12.93
N LEU A 275 -25.13 -38.33 13.90
CA LEU A 275 -23.98 -37.48 13.63
C LEU A 275 -22.78 -38.32 13.16
N ILE A 276 -22.41 -38.18 11.88
CA ILE A 276 -21.28 -38.93 11.30
C ILE A 276 -19.97 -38.21 11.63
N SER A 277 -19.93 -36.90 11.46
CA SER A 277 -18.76 -36.09 11.78
C SER A 277 -19.11 -34.66 12.11
N VAL A 278 -18.28 -34.06 12.95
CA VAL A 278 -18.28 -32.63 13.26
C VAL A 278 -16.90 -32.10 12.96
N GLU A 279 -16.82 -31.10 12.09
CA GLU A 279 -15.60 -30.34 11.86
C GLU A 279 -15.77 -28.95 12.47
N THR A 280 -14.86 -28.58 13.37
CA THR A 280 -14.77 -27.23 13.91
C THR A 280 -13.47 -26.59 13.46
N ARG A 281 -13.53 -25.38 12.90
CA ARG A 281 -12.36 -24.61 12.52
C ARG A 281 -12.42 -23.23 13.17
N THR A 282 -11.36 -22.91 13.91
CA THR A 282 -11.14 -21.60 14.53
C THR A 282 -9.93 -20.94 13.87
N GLY A 283 -10.13 -19.81 13.20
CA GLY A 283 -9.04 -19.01 12.66
C GLY A 283 -8.44 -18.11 13.75
N TYR A 284 -7.12 -17.94 13.75
CA TYR A 284 -6.43 -16.99 14.61
C TYR A 284 -5.80 -15.91 13.76
N PHE A 285 -5.93 -14.67 14.21
CA PHE A 285 -5.34 -13.51 13.59
C PHE A 285 -4.45 -12.82 14.61
N ASP A 286 -3.34 -12.23 14.16
CA ASP A 286 -2.61 -11.31 15.03
C ASP A 286 -3.41 -10.02 15.15
N ALA A 287 -2.88 -9.16 16.01
CA ALA A 287 -3.28 -7.78 16.08
C ALA A 287 -3.47 -7.21 14.65
N LEU A 288 -2.58 -7.48 13.69
CA LEU A 288 -2.56 -6.83 12.36
C LEU A 288 -3.58 -7.48 11.40
N ASN A 289 -4.56 -8.21 11.95
CA ASN A 289 -5.56 -8.99 11.23
C ASN A 289 -4.94 -9.96 10.21
N ARG A 290 -3.68 -10.35 10.42
CA ARG A 290 -2.98 -11.31 9.57
C ARG A 290 -3.21 -12.70 10.14
N PRO A 291 -3.43 -13.71 9.29
CA PRO A 291 -3.64 -15.07 9.76
C PRO A 291 -2.40 -15.58 10.50
N THR A 292 -2.51 -15.78 11.82
CA THR A 292 -1.46 -16.42 12.65
C THR A 292 -1.61 -17.93 12.69
N GLY A 293 -2.69 -18.44 12.11
CA GLY A 293 -2.92 -19.86 11.93
C GLY A 293 -4.36 -20.23 12.18
N TYR A 294 -4.59 -21.50 12.50
CA TYR A 294 -5.91 -22.00 12.84
C TYR A 294 -5.81 -23.25 13.71
N LEU A 295 -6.91 -23.56 14.39
CA LEU A 295 -7.15 -24.84 15.03
C LEU A 295 -8.34 -25.50 14.35
N ARG A 296 -8.12 -26.68 13.79
CA ARG A 296 -9.16 -27.52 13.19
C ARG A 296 -9.29 -28.78 14.02
N LYS A 297 -10.52 -29.12 14.43
CA LYS A 297 -10.85 -30.35 15.15
C LYS A 297 -11.89 -31.10 14.34
N VAL A 298 -11.67 -32.39 14.15
CA VAL A 298 -12.64 -33.28 13.52
C VAL A 298 -12.99 -34.35 14.53
N GLU A 299 -14.27 -34.48 14.81
CA GLU A 299 -14.87 -35.60 15.50
C GLU A 299 -15.57 -36.46 14.48
N SER A 300 -15.40 -37.78 14.58
CA SER A 300 -15.95 -38.72 13.61
C SER A 300 -16.44 -39.96 14.33
N LEU A 301 -17.52 -40.52 13.82
CA LEU A 301 -18.05 -41.78 14.27
C LEU A 301 -17.08 -42.90 13.84
N LEU A 302 -16.36 -43.48 14.80
CA LEU A 302 -15.31 -44.48 14.59
C LEU A 302 -15.48 -45.62 15.61
N PRO A 303 -15.09 -46.86 15.25
CA PRO A 303 -15.17 -47.99 16.17
C PRO A 303 -14.28 -47.77 17.39
N ASP A 304 -14.82 -48.09 18.57
CA ASP A 304 -14.03 -48.21 19.78
C ASP A 304 -13.31 -49.56 19.80
N VAL A 305 -11.98 -49.52 19.65
CA VAL A 305 -11.12 -50.72 19.64
C VAL A 305 -11.02 -51.34 21.03
N SER A 306 -11.43 -50.62 22.08
CA SER A 306 -11.48 -51.13 23.46
C SER A 306 -12.81 -51.78 23.83
N ASP A 307 -13.84 -51.64 22.98
CA ASP A 307 -15.16 -52.25 23.16
C ASP A 307 -15.24 -53.59 22.39
N PRO A 308 -15.53 -54.72 23.05
CA PRO A 308 -15.70 -56.02 22.40
C PRO A 308 -16.77 -56.05 21.30
N ASP A 309 -17.78 -55.18 21.41
CA ASP A 309 -18.88 -55.11 20.44
C ASP A 309 -18.54 -54.18 19.25
N GLY A 310 -17.37 -53.54 19.27
CA GLY A 310 -16.90 -52.63 18.22
C GLY A 310 -17.82 -51.43 18.03
N ALA A 311 -18.47 -50.97 19.11
CA ALA A 311 -19.45 -49.90 19.05
C ALA A 311 -18.85 -48.64 18.42
N LEU A 312 -19.66 -47.99 17.59
CA LEU A 312 -19.28 -46.75 16.95
C LEU A 312 -19.47 -45.59 17.93
N LEU A 313 -18.38 -44.90 18.27
CA LEU A 313 -18.40 -43.72 19.14
C LEU A 313 -17.98 -42.48 18.35
N LEU A 314 -18.64 -41.37 18.62
CA LEU A 314 -18.19 -40.08 18.12
C LEU A 314 -16.97 -39.65 18.94
N GLN A 315 -15.80 -39.72 18.33
CA GLN A 315 -14.54 -39.44 18.99
C GLN A 315 -13.66 -38.50 18.15
N ARG A 316 -12.76 -37.77 18.81
CA ARG A 316 -11.85 -36.83 18.13
C ARG A 316 -10.88 -37.61 17.23
N SER A 317 -11.12 -37.57 15.93
CA SER A 317 -10.36 -38.31 14.92
C SER A 317 -9.13 -37.53 14.44
N LEU A 318 -9.22 -36.20 14.38
CA LEU A 318 -8.14 -35.34 13.91
C LEU A 318 -8.13 -34.01 14.67
N GLU A 319 -6.93 -33.53 15.00
CA GLU A 319 -6.65 -32.16 15.40
C GLU A 319 -5.51 -31.63 14.53
N GLU A 320 -5.75 -30.52 13.84
CA GLU A 320 -4.75 -29.84 13.01
C GLU A 320 -4.56 -28.43 13.56
N ARG A 321 -3.34 -28.15 14.02
CA ARG A 321 -2.91 -26.83 14.48
C ARG A 321 -1.93 -26.27 13.46
N GLN A 322 -2.29 -25.14 12.88
CA GLN A 322 -1.38 -24.35 12.07
C GLN A 322 -0.92 -23.12 12.86
N THR A 323 0.37 -22.82 12.77
CA THR A 323 0.95 -21.59 13.29
C THR A 323 1.75 -20.94 12.18
N ILE A 324 1.51 -19.65 11.96
CA ILE A 324 2.14 -18.82 10.96
C ILE A 324 2.91 -17.73 11.71
N THR A 325 4.17 -17.53 11.32
CA THR A 325 5.02 -16.49 11.87
C THR A 325 5.53 -15.60 10.74
N TYR A 326 5.61 -14.31 11.04
CA TYR A 326 6.03 -13.26 10.12
C TYR A 326 7.38 -12.69 10.56
N ALA A 327 8.17 -12.20 9.61
CA ALA A 327 9.41 -11.48 9.87
C ALA A 327 9.53 -10.26 8.94
N PRO A 328 10.24 -9.19 9.35
CA PRO A 328 10.46 -8.03 8.49
C PRO A 328 11.15 -8.41 7.17
N HIS A 329 10.71 -7.80 6.08
CA HIS A 329 11.28 -8.03 4.76
C HIS A 329 12.70 -7.45 4.68
N PRO A 330 13.68 -8.23 4.19
CA PRO A 330 15.10 -7.90 4.32
C PRO A 330 15.54 -6.66 3.52
N LEU A 331 14.80 -6.28 2.47
CA LEU A 331 15.11 -5.10 1.64
C LEU A 331 14.10 -3.95 1.85
N ASN A 332 13.03 -4.19 2.61
CA ASN A 332 11.98 -3.21 2.86
C ASN A 332 11.38 -3.45 4.25
N PRO A 333 11.92 -2.84 5.32
CA PRO A 333 11.50 -3.11 6.70
C PRO A 333 10.06 -2.68 7.01
N GLU A 334 9.40 -2.00 6.08
CA GLU A 334 7.97 -1.65 6.12
C GLU A 334 7.09 -2.73 5.50
N ARG A 335 7.66 -3.88 5.13
CA ARG A 335 6.91 -5.06 4.75
C ARG A 335 7.27 -6.20 5.67
N ASP A 336 6.31 -7.06 5.94
CA ASP A 336 6.55 -8.33 6.63
C ASP A 336 6.39 -9.45 5.62
N VAL A 337 7.26 -10.44 5.70
CA VAL A 337 7.14 -11.67 4.92
C VAL A 337 6.65 -12.75 5.85
N GLN A 338 5.76 -13.59 5.36
CA GLN A 338 5.51 -14.86 6.01
C GLN A 338 6.83 -15.64 6.05
N ASN A 339 7.33 -15.88 7.26
CA ASN A 339 8.67 -16.45 7.48
C ASN A 339 8.60 -17.96 7.65
N ARG A 340 7.63 -18.42 8.45
CA ARG A 340 7.50 -19.84 8.76
C ARG A 340 6.08 -20.25 9.05
N ILE A 341 5.68 -21.38 8.48
CA ILE A 341 4.41 -22.06 8.71
C ILE A 341 4.73 -23.41 9.35
N VAL A 342 4.10 -23.69 10.49
CA VAL A 342 4.17 -24.99 11.15
C VAL A 342 2.76 -25.55 11.24
N THR A 343 2.51 -26.65 10.56
CA THR A 343 1.26 -27.39 10.65
C THR A 343 1.52 -28.70 11.38
N SER A 344 1.01 -28.84 12.60
CA SER A 344 1.01 -30.09 13.36
C SER A 344 -0.36 -30.75 13.25
N LYS A 345 -0.35 -32.02 12.85
CA LYS A 345 -1.53 -32.88 12.77
C LYS A 345 -1.39 -33.97 13.83
N SER A 346 -2.39 -34.09 14.68
CA SER A 346 -2.56 -35.17 15.66
C SER A 346 -3.88 -35.87 15.39
N GLY A 347 -4.01 -37.14 15.78
CA GLY A 347 -5.23 -37.89 15.54
C GLY A 347 -5.23 -39.24 16.24
N LEU A 348 -6.34 -39.96 16.12
CA LEU A 348 -6.46 -41.33 16.61
C LEU A 348 -5.60 -42.27 15.76
N ILE A 349 -4.65 -42.94 16.41
CA ILE A 349 -3.74 -43.92 15.82
C ILE A 349 -4.13 -45.29 16.34
N LEU A 350 -4.40 -46.21 15.41
CA LEU A 350 -4.49 -47.64 15.66
C LEU A 350 -3.07 -48.21 15.67
N THR A 351 -2.69 -48.84 16.78
CA THR A 351 -1.43 -49.57 16.94
C THR A 351 -1.74 -51.05 17.02
N ASP A 352 -1.18 -51.81 16.09
CA ASP A 352 -1.27 -53.25 16.04
C ASP A 352 0.04 -53.83 16.57
N ASN A 353 -0.01 -54.48 17.75
CA ASN A 353 1.18 -55.05 18.36
C ASN A 353 1.56 -56.42 17.79
N ASP A 354 0.60 -57.11 17.16
CA ASP A 354 0.81 -58.44 16.59
C ASP A 354 1.44 -58.35 15.19
N ASN A 355 1.14 -57.27 14.46
CA ASN A 355 1.74 -56.97 13.18
C ASN A 355 2.92 -55.98 13.33
N GLN A 356 4.13 -56.39 12.92
CA GLN A 356 5.31 -55.53 13.00
C GLN A 356 5.72 -55.00 11.64
N TYR A 357 6.05 -53.70 11.59
CA TYR A 357 6.70 -53.06 10.46
C TYR A 357 8.07 -52.52 10.91
N LEU A 358 9.14 -53.00 10.27
CA LEU A 358 10.53 -52.63 10.62
C LEU A 358 10.88 -52.87 12.11
N GLY A 359 10.38 -53.95 12.70
CA GLY A 359 10.64 -54.33 14.09
C GLY A 359 9.94 -53.48 15.15
N LYS A 360 8.94 -52.68 14.74
CA LYS A 360 8.06 -51.91 15.63
C LYS A 360 6.60 -52.27 15.37
N PRO A 361 5.69 -52.10 16.35
CA PRO A 361 4.26 -52.25 16.13
C PRO A 361 3.80 -51.43 14.93
N TYR A 362 2.96 -52.02 14.09
CA TYR A 362 2.39 -51.34 12.93
C TYR A 362 1.42 -50.26 13.40
N LYS A 363 1.51 -49.07 12.82
CA LYS A 363 0.67 -47.92 13.16
C LYS A 363 -0.03 -47.39 11.92
N ILE A 364 -1.32 -47.10 12.05
CA ILE A 364 -2.13 -46.46 11.02
C ILE A 364 -3.12 -45.51 11.67
N ARG A 365 -3.59 -44.49 10.96
CA ARG A 365 -4.70 -43.65 11.44
C ARG A 365 -5.94 -44.51 11.58
N LEU A 366 -6.64 -44.42 12.71
CA LEU A 366 -7.83 -45.23 12.98
C LEU A 366 -8.91 -45.05 11.91
N ALA A 367 -9.09 -43.80 11.43
CA ALA A 367 -10.05 -43.51 10.37
C ALA A 367 -9.69 -44.21 9.03
N ASP A 368 -8.40 -44.33 8.71
CA ASP A 368 -7.94 -44.99 7.49
C ASP A 368 -8.02 -46.51 7.63
N GLY A 369 -7.69 -47.04 8.83
CA GLY A 369 -7.88 -48.45 9.17
C GLY A 369 -9.35 -48.88 9.13
N HIS A 370 -10.25 -48.04 9.63
CA HIS A 370 -11.70 -48.30 9.57
C HIS A 370 -12.19 -48.31 8.12
N LYS A 371 -11.78 -47.33 7.30
CA LYS A 371 -12.12 -47.27 5.87
C LYS A 371 -11.60 -48.47 5.08
N SER A 372 -10.43 -48.99 5.43
CA SER A 372 -9.83 -50.16 4.77
C SER A 372 -10.32 -51.50 5.32
N GLY A 373 -11.15 -51.50 6.36
CA GLY A 373 -11.61 -52.73 7.03
C GLY A 373 -10.52 -53.43 7.86
N TYR A 374 -9.46 -52.72 8.24
CA TYR A 374 -8.32 -53.26 9.01
C TYR A 374 -8.56 -53.30 10.52
N VAL A 375 -9.59 -52.61 11.02
CA VAL A 375 -9.94 -52.62 12.45
C VAL A 375 -10.57 -53.96 12.79
N ASN A 376 -9.94 -54.69 13.72
CA ASN A 376 -10.52 -55.91 14.29
C ASN A 376 -11.06 -55.62 15.69
N PRO A 377 -12.39 -55.65 15.89
CA PRO A 377 -12.99 -55.37 17.20
C PRO A 377 -12.91 -56.54 18.19
N ASP A 378 -12.49 -57.75 17.78
CA ASP A 378 -12.40 -58.90 18.69
C ASP A 378 -11.20 -58.76 19.67
N PRO A 379 -11.43 -58.42 20.96
CA PRO A 379 -10.37 -58.19 21.93
C PRO A 379 -9.69 -59.51 22.34
N GLY A 380 -10.27 -60.66 22.00
CA GLY A 380 -9.72 -61.98 22.25
C GLY A 380 -8.73 -62.47 21.20
N GLN A 381 -8.61 -61.78 20.06
CA GLN A 381 -7.79 -62.22 18.92
C GLN A 381 -6.74 -61.21 18.44
N THR A 382 -6.80 -59.94 18.85
CA THR A 382 -5.80 -58.94 18.41
C THR A 382 -5.38 -57.99 19.52
N ALA A 383 -4.07 -57.73 19.60
CA ALA A 383 -3.47 -56.73 20.48
C ALA A 383 -3.53 -55.31 19.87
N GLN A 384 -4.64 -54.97 19.20
CA GLN A 384 -4.85 -53.64 18.64
C GLN A 384 -5.24 -52.67 19.76
N THR A 385 -4.63 -51.48 19.75
CA THR A 385 -4.92 -50.40 20.71
C THR A 385 -5.10 -49.10 19.96
N SER A 386 -5.95 -48.20 20.47
CA SER A 386 -6.13 -46.86 19.92
C SER A 386 -5.59 -45.81 20.90
N SER A 387 -4.87 -44.81 20.38
CA SER A 387 -4.43 -43.67 21.18
C SER A 387 -4.35 -42.40 20.34
N PHE A 388 -4.60 -41.26 20.96
CA PHE A 388 -4.47 -39.96 20.28
C PHE A 388 -3.01 -39.49 20.33
N GLY A 389 -2.39 -39.29 19.17
CA GLY A 389 -0.98 -38.94 19.07
C GLY A 389 -0.65 -38.10 17.84
N GLU A 390 0.62 -37.68 17.74
CA GLU A 390 1.10 -36.92 16.60
C GLU A 390 1.11 -37.78 15.33
N LEU A 391 0.54 -37.26 14.25
CA LEU A 391 0.49 -37.90 12.95
C LEU A 391 1.57 -37.34 12.02
N GLN A 392 1.63 -36.02 11.91
CA GLN A 392 2.49 -35.38 10.93
C GLN A 392 2.80 -33.95 11.35
N THR A 393 4.07 -33.55 11.21
CA THR A 393 4.48 -32.14 11.31
C THR A 393 5.03 -31.67 9.98
N ILE A 394 4.42 -30.62 9.43
CA ILE A 394 4.88 -29.95 8.21
C ILE A 394 5.45 -28.60 8.62
N THR A 395 6.73 -28.37 8.38
CA THR A 395 7.36 -27.06 8.53
C THR A 395 7.69 -26.51 7.17
N GLU A 396 7.19 -25.32 6.87
CA GLU A 396 7.55 -24.55 5.68
C GLU A 396 8.30 -23.31 6.12
N THR A 397 9.52 -23.15 5.64
CA THR A 397 10.34 -21.95 5.86
C THR A 397 10.40 -21.18 4.56
N ILE A 398 10.11 -19.89 4.63
CA ILE A 398 10.07 -18.99 3.48
C ILE A 398 11.14 -17.93 3.69
N ARG A 399 12.03 -17.76 2.70
CA ARG A 399 13.08 -16.73 2.71
C ARG A 399 12.97 -15.91 1.45
N VAL A 400 13.11 -14.59 1.58
CA VAL A 400 13.14 -13.68 0.43
C VAL A 400 14.58 -13.23 0.20
N ASN A 401 15.08 -13.37 -1.02
CA ASN A 401 16.39 -12.88 -1.41
C ASN A 401 16.34 -12.37 -2.86
N GLY A 402 16.72 -11.12 -3.10
CA GLY A 402 16.84 -10.55 -4.45
C GLY A 402 15.55 -10.59 -5.30
N GLY A 403 14.37 -10.49 -4.70
CA GLY A 403 13.08 -10.58 -5.42
C GLY A 403 12.65 -12.00 -5.80
N GLN A 404 13.25 -13.02 -5.17
CA GLN A 404 12.85 -14.42 -5.26
C GLN A 404 12.43 -14.96 -3.88
N VAL A 405 11.42 -15.83 -3.88
CA VAL A 405 10.95 -16.53 -2.68
C VAL A 405 11.48 -17.96 -2.68
N PHE A 406 12.28 -18.29 -1.68
CA PHE A 406 12.77 -19.64 -1.41
C PHE A 406 11.85 -20.29 -0.38
N ARG A 407 11.14 -21.33 -0.78
CA ARG A 407 10.30 -22.14 0.10
C ARG A 407 10.97 -23.48 0.35
N GLU A 408 11.33 -23.74 1.60
CA GLU A 408 11.83 -25.03 2.06
C GLU A 408 10.73 -25.73 2.86
N ARG A 409 10.29 -26.90 2.39
CA ARG A 409 9.27 -27.71 3.06
C ARG A 409 9.90 -28.97 3.63
N ARG A 410 9.72 -29.18 4.92
CA ARG A 410 10.11 -30.37 5.67
C ARG A 410 8.88 -31.06 6.23
N VAL A 411 8.77 -32.36 6.01
CA VAL A 411 7.67 -33.18 6.52
C VAL A 411 8.25 -34.25 7.44
N ILE A 412 7.68 -34.37 8.63
CA ILE A 412 7.97 -35.45 9.57
C ILE A 412 6.67 -36.23 9.72
N ASP A 413 6.67 -37.49 9.30
CA ASP A 413 5.60 -38.43 9.57
C ASP A 413 5.93 -39.19 10.85
N HIS A 414 5.13 -38.97 11.88
CA HIS A 414 5.33 -39.54 13.21
C HIS A 414 4.74 -40.93 13.34
N VAL A 415 3.86 -41.34 12.42
CA VAL A 415 3.27 -42.68 12.38
C VAL A 415 4.31 -43.69 11.88
N SER A 416 4.96 -43.36 10.76
CA SER A 416 6.05 -44.16 10.18
C SER A 416 7.43 -43.82 10.74
N ASN A 417 7.54 -42.71 11.50
CA ASN A 417 8.79 -42.14 12.01
C ASN A 417 9.81 -41.86 10.88
N VAL A 418 9.29 -41.43 9.72
CA VAL A 418 10.04 -41.07 8.53
C VAL A 418 10.13 -39.55 8.44
N VAL A 419 11.34 -39.05 8.18
CA VAL A 419 11.58 -37.64 7.88
C VAL A 419 11.83 -37.54 6.38
N ASP A 420 10.92 -36.89 5.66
CA ASP A 420 11.11 -36.64 4.25
C ASP A 420 12.29 -35.67 4.05
N PRO A 421 13.13 -35.88 3.03
CA PRO A 421 14.16 -34.93 2.69
C PRO A 421 13.53 -33.55 2.41
N PRO A 422 14.16 -32.45 2.85
CA PRO A 422 13.63 -31.13 2.63
C PRO A 422 13.50 -30.87 1.13
N THR A 423 12.33 -30.38 0.72
CA THR A 423 12.06 -29.99 -0.67
C THR A 423 12.17 -28.48 -0.77
N SER A 424 13.04 -27.99 -1.64
CA SER A 424 13.22 -26.55 -1.91
C SER A 424 12.61 -26.18 -3.24
N GLN A 425 11.78 -25.13 -3.26
CA GLN A 425 11.22 -24.55 -4.47
C GLN A 425 11.51 -23.04 -4.50
N VAL A 426 11.86 -22.54 -5.68
CA VAL A 426 12.10 -21.11 -5.92
C VAL A 426 10.97 -20.57 -6.77
N PHE A 427 10.32 -19.51 -6.28
CA PHE A 427 9.25 -18.83 -6.98
C PHE A 427 9.68 -17.40 -7.33
N PRO A 428 9.37 -16.91 -8.54
CA PRO A 428 9.51 -15.49 -8.85
C PRO A 428 8.46 -14.68 -8.10
N GLY A 429 8.84 -13.55 -7.52
CA GLY A 429 7.93 -12.65 -6.80
C GLY A 429 8.36 -12.38 -5.36
N ASP A 430 7.50 -11.71 -4.62
CA ASP A 430 7.68 -11.36 -3.22
C ASP A 430 6.40 -11.72 -2.46
N ALA A 431 6.49 -12.61 -1.48
CA ALA A 431 5.38 -12.96 -0.59
C ALA A 431 5.34 -12.01 0.61
N SER A 432 5.52 -10.71 0.34
CA SER A 432 5.52 -9.67 1.35
C SER A 432 4.16 -9.02 1.49
N PHE A 433 3.78 -8.84 2.74
CA PHE A 433 2.64 -8.08 3.18
C PHE A 433 3.14 -6.67 3.48
N ASP A 434 2.53 -5.68 2.84
CA ASP A 434 2.90 -4.29 3.10
C ASP A 434 2.39 -3.90 4.49
N ARG A 435 3.32 -3.60 5.41
CA ARG A 435 2.96 -3.17 6.76
C ARG A 435 2.15 -1.88 6.69
N ARG A 436 2.23 -1.08 5.62
CA ARG A 436 1.37 0.11 5.46
C ARG A 436 -0.06 -0.21 5.03
N ARG A 437 -0.28 -1.28 4.24
CA ARG A 437 -1.63 -1.71 3.82
C ARG A 437 -2.34 -2.59 4.86
N GLU A 438 -1.60 -3.41 5.61
CA GLU A 438 -2.19 -4.33 6.61
C GLU A 438 -1.96 -3.94 8.08
N ALA A 439 -1.02 -3.04 8.39
CA ALA A 439 -1.11 -2.27 9.64
C ALA A 439 -2.26 -1.26 9.65
N GLY A 440 -3.17 -1.37 8.69
CA GLY A 440 -4.54 -0.91 8.79
C GLY A 440 -5.34 -1.56 9.93
N SER A 441 -4.82 -2.55 10.65
CA SER A 441 -5.49 -3.07 11.84
C SER A 441 -4.75 -3.04 13.19
N THR A 442 -3.41 -3.02 13.33
CA THR A 442 -2.75 -2.77 14.67
C THR A 442 -1.26 -2.35 14.68
N GLY A 443 -0.80 -1.56 13.72
CA GLY A 443 0.47 -0.80 13.93
C GLY A 443 0.19 0.65 14.35
N GLY A 444 -0.92 1.16 13.86
CA GLY A 444 -1.66 2.31 14.33
C GLY A 444 -2.98 2.15 13.61
N SER A 445 -4.02 1.68 14.31
CA SER A 445 -5.27 1.28 13.66
C SER A 445 -5.69 2.36 12.67
N THR A 446 -5.82 2.04 11.38
CA THR A 446 -6.30 3.07 10.47
C THR A 446 -7.78 3.25 10.76
N ARG A 447 -8.15 4.40 11.31
CA ARG A 447 -9.55 4.75 11.52
C ARG A 447 -10.11 5.13 10.17
N THR A 448 -11.04 4.34 9.64
CA THR A 448 -11.80 4.70 8.45
C THR A 448 -12.99 5.57 8.88
N VAL A 449 -13.05 6.80 8.40
CA VAL A 449 -14.17 7.73 8.64
C VAL A 449 -14.90 7.95 7.32
N MET A 450 -16.22 7.79 7.32
CA MET A 450 -17.03 8.15 6.15
C MET A 450 -17.51 9.60 6.28
N LEU A 451 -17.11 10.44 5.33
CA LEU A 451 -17.64 11.78 5.15
C LEU A 451 -18.75 11.74 4.11
N THR A 452 -19.96 12.20 4.44
CA THR A 452 -21.11 12.24 3.52
C THR A 452 -21.55 13.67 3.26
N VAL A 453 -22.05 13.95 2.05
CA VAL A 453 -22.72 15.23 1.78
C VAL A 453 -24.05 15.27 2.55
N PRO A 454 -24.34 16.33 3.33
CA PRO A 454 -25.59 16.43 4.09
C PRO A 454 -26.82 16.20 3.20
N GLY A 455 -27.71 15.30 3.62
CA GLY A 455 -28.95 15.00 2.91
C GLY A 455 -28.82 14.00 1.75
N THR A 456 -27.69 13.31 1.59
CA THR A 456 -27.54 12.20 0.63
C THR A 456 -27.41 10.87 1.36
N ASP A 457 -28.14 9.85 0.90
CA ASP A 457 -27.96 8.47 1.39
C ASP A 457 -26.69 7.88 0.75
N ALA A 458 -25.84 7.28 1.58
CA ALA A 458 -24.62 6.60 1.15
C ALA A 458 -24.96 5.27 0.46
N THR A 459 -25.54 5.32 -0.74
CA THR A 459 -25.65 4.12 -1.60
C THR A 459 -24.24 3.79 -2.11
N GLY A 460 -23.74 2.59 -1.81
CA GLY A 460 -22.34 2.16 -2.01
C GLY A 460 -21.74 2.25 -3.43
N SER A 461 -22.49 2.73 -4.43
CA SER A 461 -22.02 2.92 -5.80
C SER A 461 -21.30 4.26 -6.07
N ARG A 462 -21.26 5.18 -5.09
CA ARG A 462 -20.68 6.54 -5.25
C ARG A 462 -19.82 6.96 -4.05
N VAL A 463 -18.96 6.04 -3.60
CA VAL A 463 -18.04 6.26 -2.48
C VAL A 463 -16.61 6.21 -3.00
N GLU A 464 -15.82 7.26 -2.74
CA GLU A 464 -14.39 7.31 -3.09
C GLU A 464 -13.52 7.09 -1.85
N GLU A 465 -12.31 6.56 -2.03
CA GLU A 465 -11.34 6.36 -0.95
C GLU A 465 -10.30 7.51 -0.92
N PHE A 466 -9.92 7.92 0.28
CA PHE A 466 -8.89 8.92 0.51
C PHE A 466 -7.95 8.47 1.64
N ASP A 467 -6.69 8.24 1.28
CA ASP A 467 -5.65 7.84 2.23
C ASP A 467 -4.96 9.07 2.83
N ALA A 468 -5.19 9.30 4.12
CA ALA A 468 -4.56 10.34 4.93
C ALA A 468 -3.76 9.76 6.10
N THR A 469 -3.33 8.50 6.00
CA THR A 469 -2.59 7.81 7.07
C THR A 469 -1.21 8.41 7.36
N GLY A 470 -0.62 9.10 6.39
CA GLY A 470 0.61 9.87 6.57
C GLY A 470 0.44 11.23 7.25
N LEU A 471 -0.79 11.62 7.60
CA LEU A 471 -1.12 12.93 8.15
C LEU A 471 -1.71 12.83 9.57
N PRO A 472 -1.55 13.87 10.41
CA PRO A 472 -2.34 14.00 11.62
C PRO A 472 -3.84 13.99 11.32
N ALA A 473 -4.64 13.34 12.17
CA ALA A 473 -6.06 13.10 11.93
C ALA A 473 -6.86 14.37 11.59
N GLU A 474 -6.63 15.46 12.31
CA GLU A 474 -7.30 16.75 12.09
C GLU A 474 -7.04 17.31 10.68
N ILE A 475 -5.81 17.15 10.19
CA ILE A 475 -5.39 17.65 8.88
C ILE A 475 -5.91 16.75 7.77
N GLY A 476 -5.84 15.44 7.99
CA GLY A 476 -6.44 14.45 7.10
C GLY A 476 -7.93 14.70 6.90
N MET A 477 -8.68 14.97 7.98
CA MET A 477 -10.11 15.27 7.91
C MET A 477 -10.42 16.58 7.19
N ARG A 478 -9.71 17.67 7.50
CA ARG A 478 -9.87 18.96 6.83
C ARG A 478 -9.60 18.86 5.33
N LEU A 479 -8.57 18.10 4.95
CA LEU A 479 -8.21 17.86 3.55
C LEU A 479 -9.25 16.98 2.85
N ALA A 480 -9.80 15.99 3.56
CA ALA A 480 -10.87 15.14 3.07
C ALA A 480 -12.17 15.92 2.81
N GLU A 481 -12.53 16.86 3.69
CA GLU A 481 -13.67 17.77 3.49
C GLU A 481 -13.48 18.62 2.22
N LYS A 482 -12.29 19.23 2.06
CA LYS A 482 -11.96 19.99 0.85
C LYS A 482 -11.96 19.11 -0.41
N ARG A 483 -11.48 17.87 -0.32
CA ARG A 483 -11.54 16.89 -1.42
C ARG A 483 -12.98 16.55 -1.79
N LEU A 484 -13.84 16.23 -0.82
CA LEU A 484 -15.24 15.93 -1.07
C LEU A 484 -15.97 17.14 -1.69
N ALA A 485 -15.64 18.37 -1.25
CA ALA A 485 -16.14 19.58 -1.87
C ALA A 485 -15.68 19.71 -3.34
N ARG A 486 -14.40 19.43 -3.64
CA ARG A 486 -13.86 19.44 -5.03
C ARG A 486 -14.46 18.36 -5.92
N LEU A 487 -14.73 17.18 -5.39
CA LEU A 487 -15.37 16.11 -6.18
C LEU A 487 -16.79 16.49 -6.61
N ASN A 488 -17.48 17.27 -5.78
CA ASN A 488 -18.82 17.77 -6.07
C ASN A 488 -18.84 19.12 -6.81
N ASN A 489 -17.79 19.92 -6.66
CA ASN A 489 -17.61 21.20 -7.33
C ASN A 489 -16.15 21.38 -7.80
N PRO A 490 -15.75 20.68 -8.87
CA PRO A 490 -14.37 20.70 -9.32
C PRO A 490 -14.00 22.08 -9.89
N PRO A 491 -12.79 22.59 -9.61
CA PRO A 491 -12.30 23.84 -10.18
C PRO A 491 -12.23 23.74 -11.71
N ARG A 492 -12.46 24.85 -12.41
CA ARG A 492 -12.38 24.90 -13.86
C ARG A 492 -10.97 24.61 -14.36
N GLU A 493 -10.88 23.91 -15.49
CA GLU A 493 -9.63 23.73 -16.21
C GLU A 493 -9.67 24.57 -17.49
N LEU A 494 -8.57 25.29 -17.72
CA LEU A 494 -8.41 26.23 -18.80
C LEU A 494 -7.29 25.77 -19.73
N SER A 495 -7.61 25.62 -21.01
CA SER A 495 -6.60 25.46 -22.08
C SER A 495 -6.52 26.76 -22.85
N VAL A 496 -5.33 27.35 -22.93
CA VAL A 496 -5.09 28.63 -23.63
C VAL A 496 -4.08 28.41 -24.74
N GLU A 497 -4.49 28.65 -25.98
CA GLU A 497 -3.57 28.74 -27.13
C GLU A 497 -3.15 30.20 -27.31
N MET A 498 -1.86 30.46 -27.21
CA MET A 498 -1.29 31.79 -27.38
C MET A 498 -0.77 32.01 -28.79
N ARG A 499 -0.92 33.24 -29.29
CA ARG A 499 -0.43 33.66 -30.61
C ARG A 499 1.10 33.76 -30.70
N TYR A 500 1.80 33.80 -29.57
CA TYR A 500 3.26 33.91 -29.49
C TYR A 500 3.78 33.22 -28.23
N ILE A 501 5.09 32.97 -28.19
CA ILE A 501 5.78 32.40 -27.02
C ILE A 501 6.05 33.51 -26.00
N ASP A 502 5.47 33.39 -24.80
CA ASP A 502 5.83 34.23 -23.65
C ASP A 502 6.79 33.47 -22.71
N PRO A 503 8.11 33.75 -22.75
CA PRO A 503 9.10 33.02 -21.94
C PRO A 503 8.98 33.29 -20.43
N THR A 504 8.15 34.25 -20.05
CA THR A 504 7.87 34.58 -18.66
C THR A 504 6.75 33.74 -18.07
N LEU A 505 5.92 33.09 -18.91
CA LEU A 505 4.89 32.16 -18.47
C LEU A 505 5.49 30.78 -18.22
N ARG A 506 5.45 30.37 -16.95
CA ARG A 506 5.98 29.10 -16.47
C ARG A 506 4.96 28.42 -15.57
N ARG A 507 5.18 27.14 -15.29
CA ARG A 507 4.41 26.43 -14.24
C ARG A 507 4.42 27.23 -12.94
N GLY A 508 3.26 27.40 -12.33
CA GLY A 508 3.07 28.24 -11.15
C GLY A 508 2.83 29.72 -11.44
N SER A 509 2.73 30.15 -12.70
CA SER A 509 2.33 31.54 -13.01
C SER A 509 0.82 31.70 -12.80
N ASP A 510 0.42 32.81 -12.17
CA ASP A 510 -0.98 33.20 -12.03
C ASP A 510 -1.44 34.03 -13.22
N LEU A 511 -2.59 33.66 -13.75
CA LEU A 511 -3.23 34.25 -14.92
C LEU A 511 -4.63 34.75 -14.55
N ASN A 512 -4.84 36.05 -14.65
CA ASN A 512 -6.18 36.60 -14.75
C ASN A 512 -6.59 36.55 -16.21
N VAL A 513 -7.56 35.70 -16.53
CA VAL A 513 -8.02 35.52 -17.90
C VAL A 513 -9.32 36.27 -18.09
N PHE A 514 -9.37 37.11 -19.10
CA PHE A 514 -10.56 37.90 -19.44
C PHE A 514 -11.20 37.33 -20.72
N GLY A 515 -12.43 36.86 -20.60
CA GLY A 515 -13.27 36.51 -21.73
C GLY A 515 -13.96 37.74 -22.32
N ARG A 516 -14.76 37.53 -23.38
CA ARG A 516 -15.53 38.62 -24.02
C ARG A 516 -16.54 39.29 -23.08
N SER A 517 -16.96 38.62 -22.01
CA SER A 517 -17.98 39.06 -21.06
C SER A 517 -17.44 39.48 -19.69
N GLY A 518 -16.12 39.49 -19.48
CA GLY A 518 -15.49 39.84 -18.20
C GLY A 518 -14.41 38.85 -17.76
N SER A 519 -13.96 38.94 -16.50
CA SER A 519 -12.99 38.00 -15.94
C SER A 519 -13.57 36.59 -15.87
N LEU A 520 -12.81 35.59 -16.34
CA LEU A 520 -13.09 34.17 -16.19
C LEU A 520 -12.60 33.61 -14.84
N GLY A 521 -11.87 34.41 -14.06
CA GLY A 521 -11.24 34.03 -12.80
C GLY A 521 -9.71 34.12 -12.83
N THR A 522 -9.10 33.76 -11.71
CA THR A 522 -7.65 33.63 -11.57
C THR A 522 -7.27 32.15 -11.67
N PHE A 523 -6.31 31.84 -12.54
CA PHE A 523 -5.87 30.48 -12.82
C PHE A 523 -4.37 30.35 -12.57
N ILE A 524 -3.92 29.18 -12.12
CA ILE A 524 -2.49 28.86 -12.01
C ILE A 524 -2.07 27.90 -13.12
N VAL A 525 -0.97 28.23 -13.82
CA VAL A 525 -0.43 27.41 -14.91
C VAL A 525 0.13 26.10 -14.34
N ARG A 526 -0.42 24.97 -14.79
CA ARG A 526 0.05 23.61 -14.45
C ARG A 526 1.16 23.13 -15.36
N GLY A 527 1.14 23.55 -16.63
CA GLY A 527 2.13 23.18 -17.63
C GLY A 527 1.91 23.94 -18.93
N TYR A 528 2.91 23.87 -19.81
CA TYR A 528 2.87 24.50 -21.12
C TYR A 528 3.60 23.65 -22.17
N SER A 529 3.20 23.80 -23.42
CA SER A 529 3.93 23.29 -24.58
C SER A 529 4.21 24.43 -25.55
N ILE A 530 5.34 24.36 -26.24
CA ILE A 530 5.72 25.30 -27.29
C ILE A 530 5.83 24.52 -28.59
N THR A 531 5.11 24.97 -29.60
CA THR A 531 5.13 24.42 -30.95
C THR A 531 5.73 25.46 -31.88
N ILE A 532 6.71 25.06 -32.69
CA ILE A 532 7.37 25.95 -33.65
C ILE A 532 7.15 25.35 -35.03
N GLU A 533 6.39 26.06 -35.87
CA GLU A 533 5.99 25.56 -37.19
C GLU A 533 6.10 26.68 -38.25
N PRO A 534 6.46 26.37 -39.50
CA PRO A 534 6.35 27.32 -40.59
C PRO A 534 4.87 27.60 -40.91
N ASN A 535 4.50 28.87 -40.98
CA ASN A 535 3.19 29.30 -41.42
C ASN A 535 3.00 29.10 -42.93
N ALA A 536 1.80 29.39 -43.44
CA ALA A 536 1.46 29.24 -44.86
C ALA A 536 2.34 30.06 -45.83
N GLU A 537 3.05 31.06 -45.33
CA GLU A 537 3.95 31.94 -46.08
C GLU A 537 5.43 31.50 -45.95
N GLY A 538 5.71 30.40 -45.25
CA GLY A 538 7.05 29.89 -45.00
C GLY A 538 7.80 30.65 -43.89
N VAL A 539 7.13 31.55 -43.17
CA VAL A 539 7.67 32.25 -42.00
C VAL A 539 7.47 31.36 -40.77
N VAL A 540 8.53 31.14 -39.99
CA VAL A 540 8.44 30.30 -38.79
C VAL A 540 7.77 31.08 -37.65
N GLU A 541 6.68 30.52 -37.13
CA GLU A 541 5.93 31.06 -36.00
C GLU A 541 6.02 30.09 -34.81
N GLY A 542 6.14 30.67 -33.61
CA GLY A 542 6.12 29.92 -32.36
C GLY A 542 4.81 30.14 -31.63
N LYS A 543 4.08 29.06 -31.35
CA LYS A 543 2.87 29.07 -30.53
C LYS A 543 3.15 28.47 -29.15
N MET A 544 2.41 28.93 -28.14
CA MET A 544 2.49 28.40 -26.78
C MET A 544 1.10 27.96 -26.34
N ASN A 545 0.96 26.71 -25.91
CA ASN A 545 -0.27 26.20 -25.30
C ASN A 545 -0.07 26.08 -23.79
N LEU A 546 -1.03 26.55 -23.02
CA LEU A 546 -1.01 26.52 -21.56
C LEU A 546 -2.17 25.70 -21.05
N ASN A 547 -1.91 24.90 -20.00
CA ASN A 547 -2.95 24.31 -19.18
C ASN A 547 -2.92 24.98 -17.82
N ALA A 548 -4.05 25.54 -17.40
CA ALA A 548 -4.20 26.22 -16.12
C ALA A 548 -5.42 25.69 -15.35
N ARG A 549 -5.41 25.84 -14.02
CA ARG A 549 -6.50 25.41 -13.14
C ARG A 549 -6.94 26.58 -12.28
N GLU A 550 -8.24 26.74 -12.11
CA GLU A 550 -8.84 27.83 -11.34
C GLU A 550 -8.35 27.78 -9.88
N LEU A 551 -7.99 28.94 -9.35
CA LEU A 551 -7.75 29.14 -7.93
C LEU A 551 -9.11 29.38 -7.25
N GLN A 552 -9.55 28.44 -6.42
CA GLN A 552 -10.77 28.63 -5.63
C GLN A 552 -10.46 29.59 -4.48
N SER A 553 -11.20 30.71 -4.44
CA SER A 553 -11.07 31.78 -3.46
C SER A 553 -11.54 31.39 -2.07
#